data_AF-A0AA90QTN4-F1
#
_entry.id   AF-A0AA90QTN4-F1
#
_cell.length_a   1.000
_cell.length_b   1.000
_cell.length_c   1.000
_cell.angle_alpha   90.00
_cell.angle_beta   90.00
_cell.angle_gamma   90.00
#
_symmetry.space_group_name_H-M   'P 1'
#
loop_
_entity.id
_entity.type
_entity.pdbx_description
1 polymer ?
#
loop_
_entity_poly.entity_id
_entity_poly.type
_entity_poly.pdbx_seq_one_letter_code
_entity_poly.pdbx_strand_id
1 'polypeptide(L)'
;MMTKTQVEYREYLIYADAVRTVDDQFSAEVQVAGPSGLISFTALGLFDTAPAAKDHATHWIKEWIDSGIAEQALADAINKNTPDQTK
;
A
#
# COMPACT_ATOMS: atom_id res chain seq x y z
N MET A 1 16.73 -4.79 11.91
CA MET A 1 15.44 -4.06 11.93
C MET A 1 15.27 -3.36 10.60
N MET A 2 14.43 -3.89 9.70
CA MET A 2 14.04 -3.15 8.49
C MET A 2 12.98 -2.15 8.91
N THR A 3 13.36 -0.88 8.99
CA THR A 3 12.46 0.25 9.22
C THR A 3 11.53 0.33 8.01
N LYS A 4 10.28 -0.11 8.17
CA LYS A 4 9.20 0.27 7.27
C LYS A 4 9.10 1.80 7.30
N THR A 5 9.08 2.42 6.14
CA THR A 5 8.94 3.88 6.08
C THR A 5 7.47 4.19 6.29
N GLN A 6 7.12 4.67 7.49
CA GLN A 6 5.79 5.15 7.79
C GLN A 6 5.68 6.61 7.36
N VAL A 7 4.65 6.93 6.57
CA VAL A 7 4.34 8.29 6.12
C VAL A 7 2.88 8.57 6.42
N GLU A 8 2.61 9.65 7.15
CA GLU A 8 1.25 10.16 7.37
C GLU A 8 0.87 11.07 6.19
N TYR A 9 -0.32 10.87 5.61
CA TYR A 9 -0.81 11.67 4.50
C TYR A 9 -2.34 11.74 4.49
N ARG A 10 -2.91 12.94 4.66
CA ARG A 10 -4.37 13.20 4.57
C ARG A 10 -5.23 12.18 5.36
N GLU A 11 -4.86 11.93 6.61
CA GLU A 11 -5.51 10.95 7.52
C GLU A 11 -5.24 9.46 7.21
N TYR A 12 -4.39 9.17 6.22
CA TYR A 12 -3.90 7.82 5.92
C TYR A 12 -2.50 7.60 6.50
N LEU A 13 -2.22 6.35 6.88
CA LEU A 13 -0.89 5.85 7.22
C LEU A 13 -0.39 4.96 6.10
N ILE A 14 0.71 5.34 5.47
CA ILE A 14 1.36 4.62 4.37
C ILE A 14 2.60 3.92 4.92
N TYR A 15 2.66 2.60 4.80
CA TYR A 15 3.79 1.77 5.21
C TYR A 15 4.46 1.18 3.98
N ALA A 16 5.42 1.91 3.42
CA ALA A 16 6.16 1.46 2.24
C ALA A 16 7.26 0.47 2.63
N ASP A 17 7.35 -0.62 1.87
CA ASP A 17 8.36 -1.66 2.01
C ASP A 17 9.00 -2.01 0.67
N ALA A 18 10.19 -2.62 0.76
CA ALA A 18 10.93 -3.09 -0.40
C ALA A 18 11.36 -4.54 -0.15
N VAL A 19 10.74 -5.46 -0.88
CA VAL A 19 11.01 -6.90 -0.74
C VAL A 19 11.98 -7.34 -1.82
N ARG A 20 13.13 -7.89 -1.42
CA ARG A 20 14.11 -8.41 -2.37
C ARG A 20 13.55 -9.63 -3.10
N THR A 21 13.58 -9.61 -4.42
CA THR A 21 13.11 -10.70 -5.29
C THR A 21 14.24 -11.69 -5.56
N VAL A 22 13.91 -12.81 -6.22
CA VAL A 22 14.87 -13.85 -6.61
C VAL A 22 15.87 -13.37 -7.68
N ASP A 23 15.50 -12.35 -8.45
CA ASP A 23 16.31 -11.75 -9.53
C ASP A 23 17.22 -10.61 -9.05
N ASP A 24 17.42 -10.51 -7.75
CA ASP A 24 18.22 -9.45 -7.10
C ASP A 24 17.67 -8.01 -7.29
N GLN A 25 16.38 -7.89 -7.58
CA GLN A 25 15.65 -6.63 -7.63
C GLN A 25 14.82 -6.42 -6.35
N PHE A 26 14.22 -5.25 -6.20
CA PHE A 26 13.34 -4.90 -5.10
C PHE A 26 11.92 -4.69 -5.60
N SER A 27 10.99 -5.51 -5.11
CA SER A 27 9.55 -5.35 -5.28
C SER A 27 9.05 -4.22 -4.37
N ALA A 28 8.35 -3.26 -4.96
CA ALA A 28 7.67 -2.20 -4.24
C ALA A 28 6.36 -2.73 -3.64
N GLU A 29 6.25 -2.67 -2.32
CA GLU A 29 5.07 -3.08 -1.57
C GLU A 29 4.64 -1.97 -0.62
N VAL A 30 3.35 -1.90 -0.33
CA VAL A 30 2.83 -0.87 0.56
C VAL A 30 1.54 -1.29 1.22
N GLN A 31 1.44 -1.01 2.50
CA GLN A 31 0.20 -1.13 3.25
C GLN A 31 -0.33 0.26 3.57
N VAL A 32 -1.62 0.48 3.35
CA VAL A 32 -2.28 1.75 3.64
C VAL A 32 -3.39 1.50 4.65
N ALA A 33 -3.36 2.23 5.76
CA ALA A 33 -4.44 2.31 6.72
C ALA A 33 -5.14 3.67 6.56
N GLY A 34 -6.45 3.67 6.43
CA GLY A 34 -7.29 4.88 6.41
C GLY A 34 -8.47 4.75 7.36
N PRO A 35 -9.32 5.79 7.44
CA PRO A 35 -10.45 5.82 8.37
C PRO A 35 -11.42 4.65 8.16
N SER A 36 -11.66 4.28 6.90
CA SER A 36 -12.58 3.19 6.57
C SER A 36 -11.94 1.81 6.54
N GLY A 37 -10.61 1.65 6.65
CA GLY A 37 -10.02 0.31 6.61
C GLY A 37 -8.51 0.21 6.36
N LEU A 38 -8.09 -0.99 5.94
CA LEU A 38 -6.70 -1.27 5.59
C LEU A 38 -6.63 -2.07 4.29
N ILE A 39 -5.73 -1.67 3.40
CA ILE A 39 -5.44 -2.36 2.14
C ILE A 39 -3.93 -2.56 1.98
N SER A 40 -3.53 -3.66 1.35
CA SER A 40 -2.13 -3.94 1.04
C SER A 40 -1.97 -4.10 -0.47
N PHE A 41 -1.00 -3.38 -1.03
CA PHE A 41 -0.58 -3.48 -2.42
C PHE A 41 0.76 -4.21 -2.48
N THR A 42 0.84 -5.19 -3.37
CA THR A 42 2.04 -5.99 -3.60
C THR A 42 2.46 -5.85 -5.05
N ALA A 43 3.76 -6.00 -5.33
CA ALA A 43 4.31 -5.97 -6.68
C ALA A 43 3.92 -4.71 -7.49
N LEU A 44 4.00 -3.52 -6.88
CA LEU A 44 3.75 -2.24 -7.55
C LEU A 44 4.81 -1.90 -8.61
N GLY A 45 5.94 -2.60 -8.60
CA GLY A 45 7.02 -2.47 -9.58
C GLY A 45 8.29 -3.17 -9.09
N LEU A 46 9.26 -3.32 -9.99
CA LEU A 46 10.58 -3.86 -9.71
C LEU A 46 11.63 -2.76 -9.87
N PHE A 47 12.54 -2.65 -8.90
CA PHE A 47 13.53 -1.58 -8.84
C PHE A 47 14.91 -2.14 -8.48
N ASP A 48 15.97 -1.48 -8.94
CA ASP A 48 17.34 -1.90 -8.65
C ASP A 48 17.74 -1.64 -7.19
N THR A 49 17.02 -0.78 -6.47
CA THR A 49 17.34 -0.42 -5.09
C THR A 49 16.10 -0.33 -4.19
N ALA A 50 16.27 -0.69 -2.92
CA ALA A 50 15.21 -0.58 -1.92
C ALA A 50 14.67 0.86 -1.73
N PRO A 51 15.49 1.93 -1.73
CA PRO A 51 14.98 3.30 -1.67
C PRO A 51 14.09 3.64 -2.86
N ALA A 52 14.49 3.28 -4.08
CA ALA A 52 13.69 3.53 -5.28
C ALA A 52 12.31 2.82 -5.23
N ALA A 53 12.29 1.58 -4.76
CA ALA A 53 11.03 0.84 -4.56
C ALA A 53 10.11 1.52 -3.54
N LYS A 54 10.65 1.96 -2.40
CA LYS A 54 9.88 2.64 -1.34
C LYS A 54 9.38 4.02 -1.78
N ASP A 55 10.20 4.79 -2.47
CA ASP A 55 9.85 6.11 -2.97
C ASP A 55 8.75 6.02 -4.03
N HIS A 56 8.88 5.06 -4.95
CA HIS A 56 7.85 4.79 -5.95
C HIS A 56 6.53 4.37 -5.30
N ALA A 57 6.55 3.38 -4.39
CA ALA A 57 5.36 2.94 -3.66
C ALA A 57 4.67 4.10 -2.93
N THR A 58 5.45 4.94 -2.25
CA THR A 58 4.92 6.10 -1.52
C THR A 58 4.30 7.13 -2.46
N HIS A 59 4.95 7.44 -3.58
CA HIS A 59 4.43 8.38 -4.57
C HIS A 59 3.13 7.87 -5.18
N TRP A 60 3.13 6.63 -5.65
CA TRP A 60 1.97 6.01 -6.28
C TRP A 60 0.75 6.00 -5.36
N ILE A 61 0.95 5.70 -4.06
CA ILE A 61 -0.13 5.75 -3.08
C ILE A 61 -0.66 7.17 -2.84
N LYS A 62 0.21 8.19 -2.84
CA LYS A 62 -0.25 9.57 -2.70
C LYS A 62 -1.13 9.97 -3.88
N GLU A 63 -0.74 9.62 -5.11
CA GLU A 63 -1.57 9.86 -6.30
C GLU A 63 -2.90 9.10 -6.23
N TRP A 64 -2.87 7.86 -5.75
CA TRP A 64 -4.08 7.06 -5.53
C TRP A 64 -5.02 7.70 -4.49
N ILE A 65 -4.50 8.20 -3.37
CA ILE A 65 -5.28 8.96 -2.38
C ILE A 65 -5.82 10.25 -2.99
N ASP A 66 -4.99 10.98 -3.74
CA ASP A 66 -5.37 12.25 -4.36
C ASP A 66 -6.42 12.09 -5.47
N SER A 67 -6.52 10.91 -6.08
CA SER A 67 -7.56 10.60 -7.06
C SER A 67 -8.97 10.48 -6.44
N GLY A 68 -9.08 10.40 -5.10
CA GLY A 68 -10.34 10.35 -4.37
C GLY A 68 -11.01 8.97 -4.31
N ILE A 69 -10.42 7.94 -4.93
CA ILE A 69 -10.99 6.57 -4.91
C ILE A 69 -10.52 5.74 -3.71
N ALA A 70 -9.55 6.24 -2.93
CA ALA A 70 -8.92 5.48 -1.86
C ALA A 70 -9.90 5.01 -0.79
N GLU A 71 -10.79 5.90 -0.34
CA GLU A 71 -11.74 5.56 0.72
C GLU A 71 -12.78 4.54 0.26
N GLN A 72 -13.26 4.65 -0.99
CA GLN A 72 -14.16 3.66 -1.57
C GLN A 72 -13.48 2.29 -1.67
N ALA A 73 -12.22 2.26 -2.13
CA ALA A 73 -11.46 1.03 -2.26
C ALA A 73 -11.15 0.37 -0.91
N LEU A 74 -10.91 1.15 0.15
CA LEU A 74 -10.76 0.65 1.52
C LEU A 74 -12.07 0.06 2.06
N ALA A 75 -13.19 0.77 1.86
CA ALA A 75 -14.51 0.28 2.26
C ALA A 75 -14.87 -1.02 1.50
N ASP A 76 -14.59 -1.09 0.19
CA ASP A 76 -14.78 -2.30 -0.63
C ASP A 76 -13.91 -3.47 -0.16
N ALA A 77 -12.66 -3.22 0.22
CA ALA A 77 -11.75 -4.25 0.72
C ALA A 77 -12.26 -4.91 2.00
N ILE A 78 -12.92 -4.15 2.88
CA ILE A 78 -13.59 -4.70 4.08
C ILE A 78 -14.89 -5.41 3.74
N ASN A 79 -15.72 -4.82 2.88
CA ASN A 79 -16.99 -5.43 2.49
C ASN A 79 -16.78 -6.78 1.80
N LYS A 80 -15.74 -6.94 0.97
CA LYS A 80 -15.38 -8.22 0.34
C LYS A 80 -14.84 -9.28 1.32
N ASN A 81 -14.28 -8.85 2.45
CA ASN A 81 -13.82 -9.73 3.53
C ASN A 81 -14.88 -9.99 4.59
N THR A 82 -16.06 -9.40 4.46
CA THR A 82 -17.22 -9.76 5.26
C THR A 82 -17.87 -10.94 4.55
N PRO A 83 -17.67 -12.20 5.01
CA PRO A 83 -18.41 -13.31 4.43
C PRO A 83 -19.89 -12.98 4.59
N ASP A 84 -20.63 -13.14 3.50
CA ASP A 84 -22.07 -12.99 3.43
C ASP A 84 -22.73 -13.71 4.62
N GLN A 85 -22.97 -12.98 5.71
CA GLN A 85 -23.79 -13.40 6.84
C GLN A 85 -25.21 -12.93 6.51
N THR A 86 -25.71 -13.30 5.33
CA THR A 86 -27.08 -13.02 4.94
C THR A 86 -27.76 -14.28 4.41
N LYS A 87 -28.31 -14.98 5.41
CA LYS A 87 -29.68 -15.51 5.45
C LYS A 87 -29.90 -16.97 5.07
#